data_AF-A0A3D4URD2-F1
#
_entry.id   AF-A0A3D4URD2-F1
#
_cell.length_a   1.000
_cell.length_b   1.000
_cell.length_c   1.000
_cell.angle_alpha   90.00
_cell.angle_beta   90.00
_cell.angle_gamma   90.00
#
_symmetry.space_group_name_H-M   'P 1'
#
loop_
_entity.id
_entity.type
_entity.pdbx_description
1 polymer ?
#
loop_
_entity_poly.entity_id
_entity_poly.type
_entity_poly.pdbx_seq_one_letter_code
_entity_poly.pdbx_strand_id
1 'polypeptide(L)'
;MDVIVTKEGRRQMFDGQLRPEYASFTDGQAFYEHDAISGSSDATDRIMFESISKHEDSIVYEVDDNGLLLGYSPAANVTATGQNGAGIFQSDITANATQEFKIVTGTLFASLADTLMTGSIDNLKKLQLIGSIQGNSSKNYSFNVSDSFLKYKITNFKPFGENPSRRKRNINSIEPPFFDKRLNHLPNFKFLPPVTKAGDRYGSYNDMNQKEILSFSDLIRDIGPLNNDPAQSNTISIYQDMSIENVFVESLRDEIENQRDLTREKFSVLFNNTNKANNLVGQMFEITAGESGNDELQKLDIIDFGEFHVESDSNRAKKHVFFIGKIFIDDYNIPTFVNIFTIVFD
;
A
#
# COMPACT_ATOMS: atom_id res chain seq x y z
N MET A 1 -2.61 -23.21 -24.95
CA MET A 1 -2.82 -22.05 -24.05
C MET A 1 -2.19 -20.88 -24.75
N ASP A 2 -3.02 -19.95 -25.19
CA ASP A 2 -2.54 -18.73 -25.83
C ASP A 2 -2.45 -17.65 -24.77
N VAL A 3 -1.35 -16.90 -24.77
CA VAL A 3 -1.07 -15.85 -23.79
C VAL A 3 -0.97 -14.54 -24.53
N ILE A 4 -1.74 -13.56 -24.09
CA ILE A 4 -1.58 -12.18 -24.51
C ILE A 4 -0.99 -11.37 -23.37
N VAL A 5 -0.04 -10.51 -23.69
CA VAL A 5 0.40 -9.49 -22.75
C VAL A 5 -0.62 -8.35 -22.82
N THR A 6 -1.21 -7.98 -21.68
CA THR A 6 -2.19 -6.88 -21.59
C THR A 6 -1.57 -5.56 -22.04
N LYS A 7 -2.41 -4.54 -22.30
CA LYS A 7 -1.91 -3.21 -22.66
C LYS A 7 -0.92 -2.67 -21.61
N GLU A 8 -1.25 -2.82 -20.33
CA GLU A 8 -0.37 -2.42 -19.22
C GLU A 8 0.89 -3.28 -19.15
N GLY A 9 0.77 -4.60 -19.34
CA GLY A 9 1.94 -5.46 -19.40
C GLY A 9 2.90 -5.06 -20.52
N ARG A 10 2.39 -4.66 -21.70
CA ARG A 10 3.23 -4.17 -22.81
C ARG A 10 3.91 -2.84 -22.47
N ARG A 11 3.22 -1.94 -21.76
CA ARG A 11 3.80 -0.68 -21.27
C ARG A 11 4.93 -0.96 -20.27
N GLN A 12 4.68 -1.78 -19.25
CA GLN A 12 5.69 -2.17 -18.26
C GLN A 12 6.87 -2.94 -18.91
N MET A 13 6.63 -3.73 -19.95
CA MET A 13 7.71 -4.36 -20.73
C MET A 13 8.56 -3.35 -21.49
N PHE A 14 7.92 -2.33 -22.08
CA PHE A 14 8.63 -1.25 -22.77
C PHE A 14 9.53 -0.48 -21.79
N ASP A 15 9.04 -0.22 -20.58
CA ASP A 15 9.80 0.46 -19.52
C ASP A 15 10.84 -0.47 -18.85
N GLY A 16 10.85 -1.76 -19.18
CA GLY A 16 11.74 -2.77 -18.58
C GLY A 16 11.40 -3.10 -17.11
N GLN A 17 10.20 -2.75 -16.67
CA GLN A 17 9.74 -2.89 -15.29
C GLN A 17 8.84 -4.11 -15.06
N LEU A 18 8.43 -4.84 -16.11
CA LEU A 18 7.57 -6.01 -15.95
C LEU A 18 8.25 -7.08 -15.08
N ARG A 19 7.64 -7.40 -13.94
CA ARG A 19 8.06 -8.46 -13.01
C ARG A 19 6.87 -9.35 -12.67
N PRO A 20 6.77 -10.55 -13.28
CA PRO A 20 5.71 -11.49 -12.94
C PRO A 20 5.99 -12.14 -11.58
N GLU A 21 5.16 -11.83 -10.56
CA GLU A 21 5.25 -12.44 -9.22
C GLU A 21 4.22 -13.56 -9.02
N TYR A 22 3.01 -13.36 -9.55
CA TYR A 22 1.89 -14.28 -9.39
C TYR A 22 1.31 -14.64 -10.76
N ALA A 23 0.82 -15.88 -10.86
CA ALA A 23 0.08 -16.36 -12.01
C ALA A 23 -1.19 -17.05 -11.53
N SER A 24 -2.31 -16.74 -12.19
CA SER A 24 -3.62 -17.33 -11.95
C SER A 24 -4.22 -17.79 -13.26
N PHE A 25 -5.07 -18.80 -13.21
CA PHE A 25 -5.78 -19.32 -14.37
C PHE A 25 -7.26 -18.94 -14.29
N THR A 26 -7.88 -18.71 -15.44
CA THR A 26 -9.32 -18.48 -15.59
C THR A 26 -9.88 -19.51 -16.55
N ASP A 27 -11.07 -20.02 -16.25
CA ASP A 27 -11.86 -20.85 -17.15
C ASP A 27 -13.11 -20.12 -17.67
N GLY A 28 -13.16 -18.78 -17.52
CA GLY A 28 -14.33 -17.99 -17.92
C GLY A 28 -14.70 -18.09 -19.40
N GLN A 29 -13.76 -18.51 -20.26
CA GLN A 29 -13.99 -18.77 -21.68
C GLN A 29 -13.82 -20.26 -22.04
N ALA A 30 -13.65 -21.13 -21.05
CA ALA A 30 -13.60 -22.56 -21.27
C ALA A 30 -15.01 -23.12 -21.46
N PHE A 31 -15.13 -24.09 -22.38
CA PHE A 31 -16.37 -24.80 -22.61
C PHE A 31 -16.22 -26.25 -22.16
N TYR A 32 -17.06 -26.67 -21.24
CA TYR A 32 -17.09 -28.04 -20.72
C TYR A 32 -18.27 -28.79 -21.34
N GLU A 33 -17.98 -29.77 -22.19
CA GLU A 33 -18.98 -30.69 -22.75
C GLU A 33 -18.59 -32.13 -22.45
N HIS A 34 -19.54 -32.85 -21.86
CA HIS A 34 -19.35 -34.25 -21.50
C HIS A 34 -19.65 -35.15 -22.69
N ASP A 35 -18.63 -35.84 -23.19
CA ASP A 35 -18.80 -36.96 -24.11
C ASP A 35 -18.59 -38.29 -23.36
N ALA A 36 -19.60 -39.14 -23.37
CA ALA A 36 -19.59 -40.44 -22.69
C ALA A 36 -18.63 -41.47 -23.33
N ILE A 37 -18.21 -41.25 -24.59
CA ILE A 37 -17.39 -42.22 -25.34
C ILE A 37 -15.91 -41.82 -25.33
N SER A 38 -15.58 -40.58 -25.70
CA SER A 38 -14.18 -40.14 -25.79
C SER A 38 -13.68 -39.36 -24.57
N GLY A 39 -14.59 -38.90 -23.70
CA GLY A 39 -14.26 -38.01 -22.57
C GLY A 39 -13.95 -36.56 -22.95
N SER A 40 -13.91 -36.21 -24.26
CA SER A 40 -13.72 -34.84 -24.73
C SER A 40 -14.37 -34.59 -26.09
N SER A 41 -15.24 -33.60 -26.19
CA SER A 41 -15.85 -33.17 -27.46
C SER A 41 -14.80 -32.59 -28.44
N ASP A 42 -14.88 -32.94 -29.73
CA ASP A 42 -14.10 -32.30 -30.79
C ASP A 42 -14.42 -30.79 -30.87
N ALA A 43 -13.37 -29.98 -30.95
CA ALA A 43 -13.47 -28.52 -30.96
C ALA A 43 -13.31 -27.92 -32.37
N THR A 44 -13.09 -28.74 -33.41
CA THR A 44 -12.79 -28.30 -34.78
C THR A 44 -13.92 -27.45 -35.39
N ASP A 45 -15.17 -27.74 -35.08
CA ASP A 45 -16.33 -27.03 -35.63
C ASP A 45 -16.69 -25.76 -34.84
N ARG A 46 -15.89 -25.39 -33.82
CA ARG A 46 -16.19 -24.27 -32.95
C ARG A 46 -15.52 -22.99 -33.44
N ILE A 47 -16.29 -21.91 -33.46
CA ILE A 47 -15.75 -20.58 -33.67
C ILE A 47 -15.01 -20.16 -32.40
N MET A 48 -13.69 -20.10 -32.47
CA MET A 48 -12.83 -19.60 -31.40
C MET A 48 -12.37 -18.19 -31.77
N PHE A 49 -12.49 -17.26 -30.84
CA PHE A 49 -11.89 -15.94 -30.96
C PHE A 49 -10.54 -15.95 -30.27
N GLU A 50 -9.58 -15.19 -30.81
CA GLU A 50 -8.32 -14.93 -30.14
C GLU A 50 -8.56 -14.18 -28.82
N SER A 51 -7.67 -14.37 -27.86
CA SER A 51 -7.71 -13.62 -26.61
C SER A 51 -7.49 -12.13 -26.92
N ILE A 52 -8.35 -11.27 -26.37
CA ILE A 52 -8.28 -9.81 -26.53
C ILE A 52 -8.12 -9.15 -25.17
N SER A 53 -7.31 -8.09 -25.10
CA SER A 53 -7.20 -7.29 -23.88
C SER A 53 -8.51 -6.57 -23.58
N LYS A 54 -9.05 -6.78 -22.38
CA LYS A 54 -10.24 -6.10 -21.88
C LYS A 54 -9.88 -5.10 -20.78
N HIS A 55 -10.80 -4.18 -20.49
CA HIS A 55 -10.63 -3.23 -19.38
C HIS A 55 -10.55 -3.94 -18.01
N GLU A 56 -11.20 -5.10 -17.88
CA GLU A 56 -11.19 -5.93 -16.66
C GLU A 56 -9.86 -6.63 -16.39
N ASP A 57 -8.91 -6.60 -17.32
CA ASP A 57 -7.58 -7.18 -17.14
C ASP A 57 -6.68 -6.33 -16.22
N SER A 58 -7.09 -5.10 -15.90
CA SER A 58 -6.37 -4.21 -14.98
C SER A 58 -7.04 -4.24 -13.59
N ILE A 59 -6.45 -4.97 -12.65
CA ILE A 59 -6.92 -5.03 -11.26
C ILE A 59 -6.34 -3.86 -10.45
N VAL A 60 -5.04 -3.62 -10.59
CA VAL A 60 -4.31 -2.56 -9.87
C VAL A 60 -4.26 -1.31 -10.74
N TYR A 61 -4.43 -0.15 -10.13
CA TYR A 61 -4.39 1.12 -10.84
C TYR A 61 -2.97 1.64 -10.89
N GLU A 62 -2.51 1.89 -12.10
CA GLU A 62 -1.20 2.46 -12.32
C GLU A 62 -1.27 3.98 -12.15
N VAL A 63 -0.20 4.54 -11.60
CA VAL A 63 -0.07 5.97 -11.39
C VAL A 63 1.19 6.51 -12.02
N ASP A 64 1.14 7.79 -12.35
CA ASP A 64 2.32 8.59 -12.63
C ASP A 64 3.13 8.85 -11.34
N ASP A 65 4.36 9.35 -11.47
CA ASP A 65 5.29 9.66 -10.37
C ASP A 65 4.70 10.66 -9.34
N ASN A 66 3.61 11.35 -9.69
CA ASN A 66 2.86 12.26 -8.83
C ASN A 66 1.66 11.61 -8.12
N GLY A 67 1.47 10.29 -8.23
CA GLY A 67 0.35 9.55 -7.63
C GLY A 67 -0.98 9.72 -8.39
N LEU A 68 -0.93 10.17 -9.65
CA LEU A 68 -2.10 10.44 -10.49
C LEU A 68 -2.44 9.24 -11.36
N LEU A 69 -3.70 8.85 -11.40
CA LEU A 69 -4.18 7.66 -12.13
C LEU A 69 -3.93 7.78 -13.64
N LEU A 70 -3.33 6.75 -14.23
CA LEU A 70 -3.03 6.67 -15.65
C LEU A 70 -4.14 5.94 -16.41
N GLY A 71 -4.91 6.68 -17.21
CA GLY A 71 -5.72 6.14 -18.31
C GLY A 71 -6.75 5.08 -17.90
N TYR A 72 -7.23 5.12 -16.66
CA TYR A 72 -8.17 4.14 -16.15
C TYR A 72 -9.62 4.53 -16.45
N SER A 73 -10.38 3.54 -16.89
CA SER A 73 -11.80 3.67 -17.22
C SER A 73 -12.55 2.48 -16.62
N PRO A 74 -13.15 2.62 -15.41
CA PRO A 74 -13.90 1.53 -14.79
C PRO A 74 -15.16 1.16 -15.57
N ALA A 75 -15.65 2.10 -16.38
CA ALA A 75 -16.82 1.99 -17.24
C ALA A 75 -16.62 2.87 -18.47
N ALA A 76 -17.28 2.52 -19.59
CA ALA A 76 -17.10 3.15 -20.90
C ALA A 76 -17.26 4.69 -20.93
N ASN A 77 -17.87 5.29 -19.90
CA ASN A 77 -18.19 6.71 -19.79
C ASN A 77 -17.41 7.45 -18.69
N VAL A 78 -16.47 6.80 -17.99
CA VAL A 78 -15.69 7.43 -16.90
C VAL A 78 -14.21 7.30 -17.20
N THR A 79 -13.45 8.38 -17.00
CA THR A 79 -11.99 8.34 -17.08
C THR A 79 -11.36 9.17 -15.97
N ALA A 80 -10.24 8.72 -15.43
CA ALA A 80 -9.38 9.53 -14.57
C ALA A 80 -8.07 9.80 -15.33
N THR A 81 -7.68 11.08 -15.45
CA THR A 81 -6.42 11.49 -16.10
C THR A 81 -5.70 12.54 -15.26
N GLY A 82 -4.38 12.43 -15.23
CA GLY A 82 -3.47 13.14 -14.33
C GLY A 82 -2.78 14.39 -14.89
N GLN A 83 -3.05 14.87 -16.11
CA GLN A 83 -2.39 16.12 -16.54
C GLN A 83 -3.13 17.35 -16.00
N ASN A 84 -2.62 17.90 -14.88
CA ASN A 84 -2.96 19.20 -14.27
C ASN A 84 -4.12 19.26 -13.25
N GLY A 85 -4.21 18.29 -12.33
CA GLY A 85 -5.13 18.40 -11.18
C GLY A 85 -6.44 17.62 -11.37
N ALA A 86 -6.33 16.32 -11.10
CA ALA A 86 -7.18 15.62 -10.15
C ALA A 86 -8.72 15.62 -10.34
N GLY A 87 -9.20 15.57 -11.59
CA GLY A 87 -10.62 15.33 -11.86
C GLY A 87 -10.91 13.87 -12.19
N ILE A 88 -12.00 13.31 -11.63
CA ILE A 88 -12.71 12.22 -12.30
C ILE A 88 -13.56 12.86 -13.41
N PHE A 89 -13.46 12.34 -14.63
CA PHE A 89 -14.22 12.83 -15.77
C PHE A 89 -15.31 11.84 -16.13
N GLN A 90 -16.50 12.37 -16.44
CA GLN A 90 -17.60 11.59 -16.98
C GLN A 90 -17.97 12.13 -18.37
N SER A 91 -18.17 11.23 -19.34
CA SER A 91 -18.66 11.60 -20.66
C SER A 91 -20.13 11.98 -20.56
N ASP A 92 -20.47 13.18 -21.00
CA ASP A 92 -21.84 13.65 -21.16
C ASP A 92 -22.21 13.61 -22.64
N ILE A 93 -23.32 12.95 -22.97
CA ILE A 93 -23.83 12.90 -24.35
C ILE A 93 -24.83 14.04 -24.48
N THR A 94 -24.34 15.19 -24.95
CA THR A 94 -25.23 16.30 -25.32
C THR A 94 -26.00 15.89 -26.58
N ALA A 95 -27.25 16.36 -26.72
CA ALA A 95 -28.22 15.99 -27.77
C ALA A 95 -27.73 16.06 -29.24
N ASN A 96 -26.54 16.59 -29.50
CA ASN A 96 -25.90 16.70 -30.81
C ASN A 96 -24.76 15.67 -31.06
N ALA A 97 -24.76 14.52 -30.37
CA ALA A 97 -23.84 13.40 -30.60
C ALA A 97 -22.33 13.73 -30.43
N THR A 98 -21.99 14.85 -29.82
CA THR A 98 -20.60 15.18 -29.45
C THR A 98 -20.38 14.73 -28.01
N GLN A 99 -19.44 13.80 -27.81
CA GLN A 99 -19.04 13.35 -26.47
C GLN A 99 -18.09 14.39 -25.88
N GLU A 100 -18.52 15.07 -24.82
CA GLU A 100 -17.66 15.95 -24.03
C GLU A 100 -17.40 15.31 -22.66
N PHE A 101 -16.15 15.36 -22.19
CA PHE A 101 -15.79 14.92 -20.86
C PHE A 101 -15.87 16.12 -19.91
N LYS A 102 -16.71 16.01 -18.86
CA LYS A 102 -16.83 17.03 -17.82
C LYS A 102 -16.13 16.57 -16.55
N ILE A 103 -15.45 17.51 -15.88
CA ILE A 103 -14.91 17.30 -14.54
C ILE A 103 -16.09 17.10 -13.59
N VAL A 104 -16.03 16.06 -12.78
CA VAL A 104 -17.05 15.71 -11.81
C VAL A 104 -16.65 16.26 -10.45
N THR A 105 -17.57 16.96 -9.78
CA THR A 105 -17.35 17.60 -8.47
C THR A 105 -18.47 17.27 -7.49
N GLY A 106 -18.19 17.37 -6.18
CA GLY A 106 -19.18 17.23 -5.12
C GLY A 106 -19.76 15.82 -4.99
N THR A 107 -21.09 15.71 -4.91
CA THR A 107 -21.76 14.41 -4.66
C THR A 107 -21.55 13.40 -5.79
N LEU A 108 -21.48 13.86 -7.03
CA LEU A 108 -21.18 13.01 -8.18
C LEU A 108 -19.74 12.50 -8.12
N PHE A 109 -18.81 13.30 -7.62
CA PHE A 109 -17.42 12.89 -7.46
C PHE A 109 -17.32 11.77 -6.44
N ALA A 110 -17.95 11.92 -5.27
CA ALA A 110 -17.92 10.88 -4.23
C ALA A 110 -18.46 9.53 -4.73
N SER A 111 -19.55 9.54 -5.51
CA SER A 111 -20.11 8.32 -6.11
C SER A 111 -19.18 7.68 -7.14
N LEU A 112 -18.55 8.49 -7.98
CA LEU A 112 -17.61 7.96 -8.98
C LEU A 112 -16.29 7.54 -8.36
N ALA A 113 -15.81 8.21 -7.31
CA ALA A 113 -14.64 7.80 -6.55
C ALA A 113 -14.85 6.43 -5.90
N ASP A 114 -16.03 6.18 -5.32
CA ASP A 114 -16.39 4.85 -4.80
C ASP A 114 -16.47 3.79 -5.91
N THR A 115 -17.04 4.15 -7.07
CA THR A 115 -17.03 3.28 -8.26
C THR A 115 -15.61 2.98 -8.73
N LEU A 116 -14.72 3.97 -8.67
CA LEU A 116 -13.32 3.84 -9.03
C LEU A 116 -12.61 2.98 -8.00
N MET A 117 -12.86 3.12 -6.70
CA MET A 117 -12.26 2.24 -5.67
C MET A 117 -12.75 0.79 -5.81
N THR A 118 -14.04 0.58 -6.04
CA THR A 118 -14.66 -0.76 -6.21
C THR A 118 -14.37 -1.41 -7.56
N GLY A 119 -14.02 -0.63 -8.59
CA GLY A 119 -13.75 -1.15 -9.94
C GLY A 119 -12.68 -2.25 -9.99
N SER A 120 -11.67 -2.19 -9.12
CA SER A 120 -10.60 -3.19 -9.01
C SER A 120 -11.15 -4.54 -8.55
N ILE A 121 -12.08 -4.52 -7.60
CA ILE A 121 -12.77 -5.70 -7.08
C ILE A 121 -13.69 -6.26 -8.15
N ASP A 122 -14.40 -5.40 -8.88
CA ASP A 122 -15.29 -5.82 -9.94
C ASP A 122 -14.53 -6.40 -11.14
N ASN A 123 -13.39 -5.82 -11.50
CA ASN A 123 -12.47 -6.37 -12.50
C ASN A 123 -11.94 -7.74 -12.05
N LEU A 124 -11.49 -7.86 -10.80
CA LEU A 124 -11.05 -9.13 -10.24
C LEU A 124 -12.15 -10.22 -10.28
N LYS A 125 -13.40 -9.86 -9.99
CA LYS A 125 -14.53 -10.79 -10.10
C LYS A 125 -14.80 -11.21 -11.55
N LYS A 126 -14.72 -10.27 -12.50
CA LYS A 126 -14.95 -10.53 -13.94
C LYS A 126 -13.87 -11.39 -14.57
N LEU A 127 -12.66 -11.42 -14.03
CA LEU A 127 -11.60 -12.33 -14.47
C LEU A 127 -11.93 -13.80 -14.24
N GLN A 128 -12.90 -14.13 -13.38
CA GLN A 128 -13.36 -15.51 -13.13
C GLN A 128 -12.19 -16.47 -12.86
N LEU A 129 -11.29 -16.05 -11.98
CA LEU A 129 -10.12 -16.86 -11.62
C LEU A 129 -10.56 -18.18 -10.98
N ILE A 130 -9.95 -19.27 -11.40
CA ILE A 130 -10.17 -20.60 -10.86
C ILE A 130 -9.68 -20.60 -9.40
N GLY A 131 -10.60 -20.87 -8.47
CA GLY A 131 -10.27 -20.98 -7.06
C GLY A 131 -9.38 -22.19 -6.78
N SER A 132 -8.40 -22.03 -5.89
CA SER A 132 -7.51 -23.11 -5.44
C SER A 132 -8.19 -24.08 -4.45
N ILE A 133 -9.35 -23.70 -3.90
CA ILE A 133 -10.09 -24.48 -2.91
C ILE A 133 -11.47 -24.81 -3.50
N GLN A 134 -11.86 -26.09 -3.45
CA GLN A 134 -13.23 -26.49 -3.77
C GLN A 134 -14.19 -25.80 -2.80
N GLY A 135 -15.06 -24.95 -3.34
CA GLY A 135 -16.15 -24.35 -2.58
C GLY A 135 -17.06 -25.46 -2.04
N ASN A 136 -16.93 -25.79 -0.76
CA ASN A 136 -17.93 -26.63 -0.11
C ASN A 136 -19.16 -25.76 0.15
N SER A 137 -20.32 -26.15 -0.39
CA SER A 137 -21.61 -25.48 -0.24
C SER A 137 -22.07 -25.28 1.22
N SER A 138 -21.37 -25.87 2.19
CA SER A 138 -21.60 -25.70 3.62
C SER A 138 -20.61 -24.77 4.35
N LYS A 139 -19.58 -24.23 3.67
CA LYS A 139 -18.67 -23.21 4.22
C LYS A 139 -18.68 -21.96 3.33
N ASN A 140 -19.39 -20.92 3.79
CA ASN A 140 -19.24 -19.59 3.21
C ASN A 140 -17.88 -19.04 3.59
N TYR A 141 -16.94 -19.04 2.64
CA TYR A 141 -15.68 -18.32 2.78
C TYR A 141 -15.94 -16.82 2.58
N SER A 142 -16.57 -16.17 3.56
CA SER A 142 -16.69 -14.71 3.56
C SER A 142 -15.44 -14.11 4.17
N PHE A 143 -14.83 -13.14 3.50
CA PHE A 143 -13.79 -12.31 4.09
C PHE A 143 -14.46 -11.20 4.90
N ASN A 144 -14.48 -11.36 6.21
CA ASN A 144 -15.13 -10.42 7.13
C ASN A 144 -14.07 -9.73 8.01
N VAL A 145 -14.12 -8.40 8.07
CA VAL A 145 -13.32 -7.58 8.98
C VAL A 145 -14.15 -7.15 10.19
N SER A 146 -13.51 -6.87 11.32
CA SER A 146 -14.19 -6.34 12.52
C SER A 146 -14.77 -4.96 12.26
N ASP A 147 -14.00 -4.10 11.61
CA ASP A 147 -14.30 -2.69 11.39
C ASP A 147 -14.06 -2.34 9.94
N SER A 148 -15.11 -1.85 9.25
CA SER A 148 -15.02 -1.36 7.88
C SER A 148 -14.73 0.14 7.81
N PHE A 149 -14.83 0.85 8.93
CA PHE A 149 -14.61 2.29 9.01
C PHE A 149 -13.88 2.64 10.31
N LEU A 150 -12.77 3.37 10.18
CA LEU A 150 -11.99 3.87 11.30
C LEU A 150 -12.02 5.40 11.31
N LYS A 151 -12.32 6.00 12.46
CA LYS A 151 -12.37 7.45 12.62
C LYS A 151 -11.20 7.94 13.45
N TYR A 152 -10.34 8.73 12.81
CA TYR A 152 -9.24 9.41 13.48
C TYR A 152 -9.70 10.77 14.04
N LYS A 153 -9.19 11.14 15.22
CA LYS A 153 -9.46 12.44 15.84
C LYS A 153 -8.19 13.29 15.85
N ILE A 154 -8.07 14.15 14.83
CA ILE A 154 -7.01 15.16 14.79
C ILE A 154 -7.38 16.29 15.76
N THR A 155 -6.47 16.56 16.70
CA THR A 155 -6.54 17.64 17.68
C THR A 155 -5.21 18.38 17.72
N ASN A 156 -5.12 19.46 18.50
CA ASN A 156 -3.87 20.20 18.68
C ASN A 156 -2.79 19.41 19.42
N PHE A 157 -3.08 18.23 19.96
CA PHE A 157 -2.13 17.39 20.71
C PHE A 157 -2.02 15.96 20.16
N LYS A 158 -3.00 15.48 19.40
CA LYS A 158 -2.98 14.17 18.73
C LYS A 158 -3.22 14.38 17.23
N PRO A 159 -2.40 13.85 16.32
CA PRO A 159 -1.32 12.90 16.55
C PRO A 159 0.06 13.52 16.93
N PHE A 160 0.12 14.83 17.13
CA PHE A 160 1.38 15.58 17.08
C PHE A 160 2.16 15.70 18.40
N GLY A 161 1.55 15.33 19.53
CA GLY A 161 2.04 15.50 20.90
C GLY A 161 2.06 16.93 21.42
N GLU A 162 2.07 17.90 20.51
CA GLU A 162 2.20 19.32 20.77
C GLU A 162 1.45 20.11 19.71
N ASN A 163 1.40 21.44 19.87
CA ASN A 163 0.79 22.35 18.92
C ASN A 163 1.23 22.03 17.47
N PRO A 164 0.29 21.79 16.52
CA PRO A 164 0.61 21.37 15.16
C PRO A 164 1.56 22.34 14.44
N SER A 165 1.51 23.63 14.80
CA SER A 165 2.39 24.65 14.22
C SER A 165 3.87 24.41 14.50
N ARG A 166 4.22 23.75 15.62
CA ARG A 166 5.60 23.36 15.97
C ARG A 166 6.06 22.07 15.28
N ARG A 167 5.13 21.31 14.71
CA ARG A 167 5.39 20.06 13.99
C ARG A 167 5.32 20.23 12.46
N LYS A 168 5.21 21.46 11.97
CA LYS A 168 5.39 21.77 10.55
C LYS A 168 6.84 21.48 10.16
N ARG A 169 7.04 20.56 9.22
CA ARG A 169 8.32 20.27 8.59
C ARG A 169 8.35 20.94 7.22
N ASN A 170 9.48 21.53 6.87
CA ASN A 170 9.73 21.93 5.49
C ASN A 170 10.09 20.66 4.70
N ILE A 171 9.56 20.50 3.49
CA ILE A 171 9.85 19.35 2.61
C ILE A 171 11.36 19.24 2.39
N ASN A 172 12.06 20.36 2.18
CA ASN A 172 13.53 20.40 2.01
C ASN A 172 14.32 19.95 3.26
N SER A 173 13.67 19.84 4.41
CA SER A 173 14.29 19.37 5.67
C SER A 173 13.98 17.92 5.99
N ILE A 174 13.19 17.26 5.15
CA ILE A 174 12.89 15.84 5.26
C ILE A 174 13.98 15.07 4.54
N GLU A 175 14.39 13.94 5.10
CA GLU A 175 15.45 13.13 4.53
C GLU A 175 15.01 12.52 3.19
N PRO A 176 15.85 12.59 2.14
CA PRO A 176 15.55 11.98 0.87
C PRO A 176 15.63 10.44 0.98
N PRO A 177 15.03 9.68 0.04
CA PRO A 177 14.93 8.23 0.06
C PRO A 177 16.27 7.51 0.25
N PHE A 178 17.36 8.09 -0.27
CA PHE A 178 18.71 7.52 -0.16
C PHE A 178 19.25 7.46 1.29
N PHE A 179 18.76 8.33 2.17
CA PHE A 179 19.13 8.36 3.58
C PHE A 179 18.00 7.87 4.51
N ASP A 180 16.85 7.47 3.95
CA ASP A 180 15.72 6.99 4.73
C ASP A 180 16.03 5.62 5.33
N LYS A 181 15.96 5.52 6.66
CA LYS A 181 16.11 4.25 7.41
C LYS A 181 15.15 3.17 6.94
N ARG A 182 14.00 3.54 6.36
CA ARG A 182 12.99 2.61 5.84
C ARG A 182 13.52 1.80 4.67
N LEU A 183 14.43 2.37 3.88
CA LEU A 183 14.98 1.74 2.68
C LEU A 183 16.39 1.22 2.89
N ASN A 184 17.10 1.66 3.93
CA ASN A 184 18.52 1.34 4.17
C ASN A 184 18.83 -0.17 4.27
N HIS A 185 17.86 -1.00 4.64
CA HIS A 185 18.04 -2.46 4.68
C HIS A 185 18.14 -3.09 3.27
N LEU A 186 17.63 -2.42 2.23
CA LEU A 186 17.65 -2.89 0.85
C LEU A 186 19.06 -2.75 0.24
N PRO A 187 19.54 -3.72 -0.57
CA PRO A 187 20.88 -3.69 -1.14
C PRO A 187 21.23 -2.41 -1.91
N ASN A 188 20.24 -1.80 -2.57
CA ASN A 188 20.44 -0.60 -3.39
C ASN A 188 20.63 0.70 -2.58
N PHE A 189 20.26 0.68 -1.30
CA PHE A 189 20.33 1.84 -0.40
C PHE A 189 21.46 1.71 0.64
N LYS A 190 22.13 0.55 0.67
CA LYS A 190 23.25 0.33 1.57
C LYS A 190 24.40 1.26 1.25
N PHE A 191 24.92 1.87 2.30
CA PHE A 191 26.16 2.62 2.21
C PHE A 191 27.32 1.68 1.87
N LEU A 192 27.89 1.85 0.67
CA LEU A 192 29.03 1.08 0.18
C LEU A 192 30.20 2.03 -0.09
N PRO A 193 31.15 2.18 0.87
CA PRO A 193 32.34 2.98 0.63
C PRO A 193 33.20 2.31 -0.44
N PRO A 194 33.92 3.08 -1.28
CA PRO A 194 34.74 2.52 -2.33
C PRO A 194 35.88 1.67 -1.75
N VAL A 195 35.98 0.44 -2.24
CA VAL A 195 37.00 -0.54 -1.86
C VAL A 195 37.89 -0.87 -3.06
N THR A 196 39.16 -1.17 -2.79
CA THR A 196 40.10 -1.68 -3.77
C THR A 196 39.69 -3.07 -4.24
N LYS A 197 40.31 -3.57 -5.31
CA LYS A 197 40.14 -4.98 -5.74
C LYS A 197 40.51 -5.99 -4.64
N ALA A 198 41.33 -5.60 -3.67
CA ALA A 198 41.72 -6.42 -2.52
C ALA A 198 40.73 -6.34 -1.34
N GLY A 199 39.74 -5.43 -1.38
CA GLY A 199 38.76 -5.22 -0.31
C GLY A 199 39.13 -4.09 0.66
N ASP A 200 40.34 -3.53 0.58
CA ASP A 200 40.75 -2.40 1.41
C ASP A 200 40.02 -1.11 1.03
N ARG A 201 39.61 -0.30 2.02
CA ARG A 201 38.93 0.98 1.77
C ARG A 201 39.90 1.98 1.14
N TYR A 202 39.44 2.71 0.12
CA TYR A 202 40.23 3.80 -0.49
C TYR A 202 40.41 5.02 0.43
N GLY A 203 39.62 5.10 1.51
CA GLY A 203 39.64 6.22 2.45
C GLY A 203 38.64 6.03 3.58
N SER A 204 38.60 7.00 4.49
CA SER A 204 37.58 7.07 5.54
C SER A 204 36.37 7.81 5.00
N TYR A 205 35.31 7.06 4.70
CA TYR A 205 34.03 7.61 4.28
C TYR A 205 33.05 7.45 5.44
N ASN A 206 32.39 8.54 5.80
CA ASN A 206 31.39 8.53 6.85
C ASN A 206 30.05 8.07 6.26
N ASP A 207 29.41 7.14 6.95
CA ASP A 207 28.04 6.79 6.65
C ASP A 207 27.12 7.91 7.15
N MET A 208 26.38 8.52 6.22
CA MET A 208 25.40 9.57 6.52
C MET A 208 23.97 9.00 6.61
N ASN A 209 23.81 7.70 6.38
CA ASN A 209 22.51 7.04 6.46
C ASN A 209 22.06 6.95 7.92
N GLN A 210 20.75 6.96 8.10
CA GLN A 210 20.16 6.65 9.39
C GLN A 210 20.39 5.17 9.75
N LYS A 211 20.50 4.88 11.06
CA LYS A 211 20.69 3.51 11.55
C LYS A 211 19.60 2.58 11.00
N GLU A 212 20.02 1.45 10.41
CA GLU A 212 19.12 0.41 9.91
C GLU A 212 18.22 -0.14 11.03
N ILE A 213 16.95 -0.38 10.68
CA ILE A 213 16.00 -1.10 11.53
C ILE A 213 16.07 -2.58 11.14
N LEU A 214 16.65 -3.41 12.01
CA LEU A 214 16.85 -4.84 11.73
C LEU A 214 15.87 -5.74 12.49
N SER A 215 15.30 -5.23 13.59
CA SER A 215 14.42 -6.00 14.47
C SER A 215 13.05 -5.35 14.58
N PHE A 216 12.04 -6.18 14.84
CA PHE A 216 10.68 -5.68 15.07
C PHE A 216 10.62 -4.80 16.32
N SER A 217 11.42 -5.09 17.35
CA SER A 217 11.48 -4.26 18.56
C SER A 217 12.08 -2.87 18.27
N ASP A 218 13.09 -2.78 17.40
CA ASP A 218 13.61 -1.48 16.95
C ASP A 218 12.55 -0.69 16.18
N LEU A 219 11.75 -1.36 15.35
CA LEU A 219 10.63 -0.75 14.63
C LEU A 219 9.56 -0.24 15.59
N ILE A 220 9.17 -1.06 16.57
CA ILE A 220 8.19 -0.70 17.60
C ILE A 220 8.66 0.50 18.43
N ARG A 221 9.97 0.63 18.71
CA ARG A 221 10.50 1.85 19.35
C ARG A 221 10.28 3.11 18.49
N ASP A 222 10.21 2.98 17.17
CA ASP A 222 10.00 4.11 16.25
C ASP A 222 8.52 4.42 15.99
N ILE A 223 7.70 3.39 15.85
CA ILE A 223 6.26 3.54 15.58
C ILE A 223 5.41 3.66 16.86
N GLY A 224 5.94 3.20 18.00
CA GLY A 224 5.27 3.02 19.29
C GLY A 224 4.72 1.59 19.49
N PRO A 225 4.41 1.17 20.72
CA PRO A 225 3.88 -0.17 21.03
C PRO A 225 2.53 -0.42 20.36
N LEU A 226 2.29 -1.63 19.86
CA LEU A 226 0.99 -2.00 19.28
C LEU A 226 -0.05 -2.21 20.38
N ASN A 227 -1.33 -1.96 20.08
CA ASN A 227 -2.43 -1.98 21.06
C ASN A 227 -2.62 -3.34 21.80
N ASN A 228 -1.99 -4.41 21.33
CA ASN A 228 -2.23 -5.79 21.79
C ASN A 228 -0.95 -6.56 22.11
N ASP A 229 0.16 -5.91 22.48
CA ASP A 229 1.29 -6.64 23.07
C ASP A 229 1.11 -6.70 24.60
N PRO A 230 0.57 -7.80 25.17
CA PRO A 230 0.55 -7.99 26.63
C PRO A 230 1.98 -8.16 27.20
N ALA A 231 3.02 -8.14 26.36
CA ALA A 231 4.40 -8.37 26.75
C ALA A 231 5.10 -7.16 27.38
N GLN A 232 4.56 -5.95 27.32
CA GLN A 232 5.03 -4.85 28.16
C GLN A 232 4.21 -4.79 29.44
N SER A 233 4.40 -5.83 30.28
CA SER A 233 4.40 -5.59 31.72
C SER A 233 5.35 -4.42 31.94
N ASN A 234 4.84 -3.30 32.44
CA ASN A 234 5.64 -2.22 33.02
C ASN A 234 6.45 -2.82 34.18
N THR A 235 7.53 -3.53 33.87
CA THR A 235 8.59 -3.79 34.83
C THR A 235 9.27 -2.46 35.01
N ILE A 236 8.79 -1.70 35.99
CA ILE A 236 9.54 -0.62 36.60
C ILE A 236 10.87 -1.25 36.99
N SER A 237 11.93 -0.94 36.24
CA SER A 237 13.28 -1.37 36.57
C SER A 237 13.55 -0.89 37.99
N ILE A 238 13.75 -1.83 38.91
CA ILE A 238 14.12 -1.49 40.28
C ILE A 238 15.54 -0.96 40.18
N TYR A 239 15.67 0.37 40.19
CA TYR A 239 16.95 1.08 40.09
C TYR A 239 17.77 0.89 41.37
N GLN A 240 18.29 -0.32 41.59
CA GLN A 240 19.39 -0.55 42.51
C GLN A 240 20.69 -0.21 41.75
N ASP A 241 21.41 0.78 42.26
CA ASP A 241 22.78 1.18 41.93
C ASP A 241 23.00 2.30 40.90
N MET A 242 21.97 3.09 40.56
CA MET A 242 22.18 4.34 39.81
C MET A 242 22.28 5.58 40.70
N SER A 243 23.16 6.51 40.33
CA SER A 243 23.21 7.84 40.95
C SER A 243 21.89 8.56 40.73
N ILE A 244 21.48 9.39 41.70
CA ILE A 244 20.20 10.12 41.67
C ILE A 244 20.04 10.96 40.39
N GLU A 245 21.14 11.51 39.87
CA GLU A 245 21.15 12.24 38.59
C GLU A 245 20.84 11.35 37.38
N ASN A 246 21.36 10.11 37.35
CA ASN A 246 21.06 9.17 36.29
C ASN A 246 19.62 8.66 36.37
N VAL A 247 19.11 8.39 37.58
CA VAL A 247 17.70 8.00 37.80
C VAL A 247 16.76 9.12 37.35
N PHE A 248 17.09 10.38 37.64
CA PHE A 248 16.28 11.52 37.22
C PHE A 248 16.28 11.70 35.69
N VAL A 249 17.45 11.64 35.06
CA VAL A 249 17.57 11.74 33.60
C VAL A 249 16.87 10.58 32.89
N GLU A 250 16.95 9.37 33.41
CA GLU A 250 16.23 8.21 32.88
C GLU A 250 14.72 8.34 33.10
N SER A 251 14.26 8.75 34.28
CA SER A 251 12.83 8.98 34.53
C SER A 251 12.23 10.07 33.64
N LEU A 252 12.98 11.13 33.33
CA LEU A 252 12.57 12.17 32.38
C LEU A 252 12.55 11.66 30.93
N ARG A 253 13.49 10.78 30.55
CA ARG A 253 13.46 10.13 29.25
C ARG A 253 12.28 9.20 29.13
N ASP A 254 12.01 8.39 30.15
CA ASP A 254 10.85 7.51 30.23
C ASP A 254 9.56 8.33 30.17
N GLU A 255 9.49 9.49 30.84
CA GLU A 255 8.32 10.36 30.77
C GLU A 255 8.14 11.00 29.39
N ILE A 256 9.23 11.40 28.72
CA ILE A 256 9.20 11.92 27.34
C ILE A 256 8.82 10.82 26.34
N GLU A 257 9.30 9.58 26.53
CA GLU A 257 8.96 8.42 25.69
C GLU A 257 7.51 7.98 25.91
N ASN A 258 7.05 7.91 27.16
CA ASN A 258 5.65 7.66 27.50
C ASN A 258 4.71 8.76 26.96
N GLN A 259 5.15 10.01 26.93
CA GLN A 259 4.40 11.09 26.30
C GLN A 259 4.35 10.97 24.78
N ARG A 260 5.40 10.46 24.11
CA ARG A 260 5.37 10.16 22.66
C ARG A 260 4.39 9.03 22.33
N ASP A 261 4.30 8.02 23.18
CA ASP A 261 3.43 6.85 22.99
C ASP A 261 1.92 7.15 23.07
N LEU A 262 1.53 8.23 23.74
CA LEU A 262 0.14 8.69 23.85
C LEU A 262 -0.35 9.54 22.66
N THR A 263 0.54 9.91 21.75
CA THR A 263 0.25 10.90 20.70
C THR A 263 -0.42 10.30 19.48
N ARG A 264 0.11 9.19 18.96
CA ARG A 264 -0.37 8.57 17.72
C ARG A 264 -1.58 7.67 17.97
N GLU A 265 -2.63 7.86 17.20
CA GLU A 265 -3.81 6.98 17.25
C GLU A 265 -3.51 5.64 16.60
N LYS A 266 -3.98 4.56 17.22
CA LYS A 266 -3.71 3.18 16.82
C LYS A 266 -5.02 2.41 16.80
N PHE A 267 -5.21 1.59 15.77
CA PHE A 267 -6.39 0.76 15.60
C PHE A 267 -5.96 -0.66 15.22
N SER A 268 -6.65 -1.65 15.78
CA SER A 268 -6.47 -3.06 15.43
C SER A 268 -7.72 -3.54 14.72
N VAL A 269 -7.58 -3.99 13.49
CA VAL A 269 -8.68 -4.57 12.71
C VAL A 269 -8.50 -6.09 12.70
N LEU A 270 -9.53 -6.83 13.07
CA LEU A 270 -9.49 -8.29 13.11
C LEU A 270 -10.15 -8.88 11.87
N PHE A 271 -9.51 -9.88 11.26
CA PHE A 271 -10.14 -10.69 10.22
C PHE A 271 -10.92 -11.84 10.88
N ASN A 272 -12.24 -11.70 10.97
CA ASN A 272 -13.11 -12.65 11.68
C ASN A 272 -13.12 -14.03 11.01
N ASN A 273 -13.05 -14.06 9.69
CA ASN A 273 -13.05 -15.27 8.88
C ASN A 273 -11.84 -15.25 7.95
N THR A 274 -10.72 -15.82 8.40
CA THR A 274 -9.49 -15.88 7.61
C THR A 274 -8.81 -17.26 7.70
N ASN A 275 -7.92 -17.54 6.76
CA ASN A 275 -7.07 -18.73 6.73
C ASN A 275 -5.62 -18.29 6.45
N LYS A 276 -4.64 -19.10 6.87
CA LYS A 276 -3.21 -18.92 6.58
C LYS A 276 -2.87 -18.87 5.09
N ALA A 277 -3.78 -19.34 4.23
CA ALA A 277 -3.63 -19.32 2.77
C ALA A 277 -4.27 -18.08 2.10
N ASN A 278 -4.78 -17.13 2.87
CA ASN A 278 -5.41 -15.94 2.31
C ASN A 278 -4.35 -14.98 1.78
N ASN A 279 -4.48 -14.61 0.50
CA ASN A 279 -3.70 -13.54 -0.11
C ASN A 279 -4.54 -12.26 -0.08
N LEU A 280 -3.94 -11.17 0.39
CA LEU A 280 -4.59 -9.86 0.44
C LEU A 280 -4.01 -8.97 -0.65
N VAL A 281 -4.91 -8.35 -1.41
CA VAL A 281 -4.56 -7.29 -2.35
C VAL A 281 -5.33 -6.06 -1.92
N GLY A 282 -4.61 -4.94 -1.76
CA GLY A 282 -5.18 -3.68 -1.31
C GLY A 282 -4.58 -2.52 -2.09
N GLN A 283 -5.34 -1.46 -2.23
CA GLN A 283 -4.90 -0.19 -2.79
C GLN A 283 -5.34 0.92 -1.83
N MET A 284 -4.47 1.91 -1.67
CA MET A 284 -4.70 3.00 -0.73
C MET A 284 -4.93 4.29 -1.52
N PHE A 285 -6.03 4.96 -1.22
CA PHE A 285 -6.38 6.23 -1.84
C PHE A 285 -6.65 7.27 -0.76
N GLU A 286 -6.34 8.52 -1.08
CA GLU A 286 -6.77 9.68 -0.33
C GLU A 286 -7.77 10.47 -1.17
N ILE A 287 -8.85 10.88 -0.51
CA ILE A 287 -9.85 11.79 -1.08
C ILE A 287 -9.70 13.12 -0.36
N THR A 288 -9.28 14.15 -1.08
CA THR A 288 -9.21 15.52 -0.58
C THR A 288 -10.44 16.28 -1.07
N ALA A 289 -11.29 16.73 -0.14
CA ALA A 289 -12.39 17.63 -0.47
C ALA A 289 -11.84 19.06 -0.62
N GLY A 290 -11.81 19.58 -1.84
CA GLY A 290 -11.28 20.91 -2.11
C GLY A 290 -12.23 22.02 -1.63
N GLU A 291 -11.71 23.08 -1.00
CA GLU A 291 -12.51 24.23 -0.54
C GLU A 291 -13.23 24.97 -1.69
N SER A 292 -12.82 24.75 -2.95
CA SER A 292 -13.43 25.31 -4.17
C SER A 292 -14.27 24.30 -4.98
N GLY A 293 -14.59 23.13 -4.42
CA GLY A 293 -15.33 22.07 -5.13
C GLY A 293 -14.48 21.22 -6.07
N ASN A 294 -13.15 21.38 -6.06
CA ASN A 294 -12.22 20.49 -6.75
C ASN A 294 -11.87 19.34 -5.80
N ASP A 295 -12.72 18.32 -5.76
CA ASP A 295 -12.42 17.10 -5.02
C ASP A 295 -11.35 16.31 -5.78
N GLU A 296 -10.33 15.87 -5.07
CA GLU A 296 -9.16 15.20 -5.66
C GLU A 296 -9.05 13.77 -5.12
N LEU A 297 -8.86 12.81 -6.03
CA LEU A 297 -8.55 11.42 -5.68
C LEU A 297 -7.09 11.15 -6.02
N GLN A 298 -6.28 10.86 -5.02
CA GLN A 298 -4.86 10.54 -5.18
C GLN A 298 -4.60 9.13 -4.67
N LYS A 299 -3.84 8.32 -5.43
CA LYS A 299 -3.35 7.04 -4.91
C LYS A 299 -2.14 7.31 -4.02
N LEU A 300 -2.07 6.63 -2.89
CA LEU A 300 -0.95 6.74 -1.97
C LEU A 300 0.16 5.76 -2.33
N ASP A 301 1.40 6.17 -2.10
CA ASP A 301 2.59 5.35 -2.27
C ASP A 301 2.82 4.45 -1.06
N ILE A 302 3.33 3.26 -1.31
CA ILE A 302 3.57 2.24 -0.29
C ILE A 302 5.03 1.81 -0.35
N ILE A 303 5.73 1.93 0.78
CA ILE A 303 7.01 1.26 0.99
C ILE A 303 6.73 -0.06 1.70
N ASP A 304 6.98 -1.17 1.00
CA ASP A 304 7.08 -2.47 1.64
C ASP A 304 8.40 -2.53 2.42
N PHE A 305 8.30 -2.56 3.75
CA PHE A 305 9.46 -2.66 4.63
C PHE A 305 9.92 -4.11 4.83
N GLY A 306 9.05 -5.08 4.53
CA GLY A 306 9.34 -6.51 4.62
C GLY A 306 8.77 -7.21 5.85
N GLU A 307 9.11 -8.50 5.94
CA GLU A 307 8.66 -9.41 7.00
C GLU A 307 9.66 -9.45 8.17
N PHE A 308 9.12 -9.37 9.38
CA PHE A 308 9.84 -9.64 10.62
C PHE A 308 9.38 -10.95 11.23
N HIS A 309 10.34 -11.70 11.77
CA HIS A 309 10.06 -12.87 12.60
C HIS A 309 10.20 -12.52 14.08
N VAL A 310 9.09 -12.59 14.83
CA VAL A 310 9.00 -12.31 16.26
C VAL A 310 8.90 -13.64 17.01
N GLU A 311 10.04 -14.13 17.51
CA GLU A 311 10.12 -15.42 18.21
C GLU A 311 9.25 -15.49 19.47
N SER A 312 8.94 -14.35 20.09
CA SER A 312 8.10 -14.27 21.28
C SER A 312 6.61 -14.50 21.01
N ASP A 313 6.13 -14.32 19.78
CA ASP A 313 4.73 -14.59 19.39
C ASP A 313 4.66 -15.92 18.65
N SER A 314 4.56 -17.03 19.40
CA SER A 314 4.53 -18.38 18.83
C SER A 314 3.33 -18.65 17.92
N ASN A 315 2.25 -17.89 18.06
CA ASN A 315 1.03 -18.07 17.27
C ASN A 315 1.06 -17.26 15.97
N ARG A 316 1.68 -16.06 15.99
CA ARG A 316 1.72 -15.11 14.88
C ARG A 316 3.11 -14.50 14.74
N ALA A 317 4.08 -15.39 14.53
CA ALA A 317 5.50 -15.03 14.53
C ALA A 317 5.90 -14.15 13.34
N LYS A 318 5.10 -14.07 12.28
CA LYS A 318 5.40 -13.25 11.10
C LYS A 318 4.63 -11.94 11.18
N LYS A 319 5.33 -10.81 11.09
CA LYS A 319 4.71 -9.49 10.95
C LYS A 319 5.21 -8.84 9.67
N HIS A 320 4.31 -8.38 8.80
CA HIS A 320 4.68 -7.70 7.55
C HIS A 320 4.32 -6.22 7.65
N VAL A 321 5.30 -5.34 7.45
CA VAL A 321 5.16 -3.90 7.70
C VAL A 321 5.14 -3.11 6.41
N PHE A 322 4.16 -2.21 6.29
CA PHE A 322 4.00 -1.30 5.16
C PHE A 322 3.92 0.15 5.66
N PHE A 323 4.67 1.04 5.02
CA PHE A 323 4.55 2.49 5.24
C PHE A 323 3.77 3.11 4.09
N ILE A 324 2.70 3.84 4.41
CA ILE A 324 1.80 4.43 3.42
C ILE A 324 1.94 5.95 3.49
N GLY A 325 2.16 6.57 2.34
CA GLY A 325 2.49 7.99 2.30
C GLY A 325 2.36 8.61 0.92
N LYS A 326 3.02 9.76 0.77
CA LYS A 326 3.09 10.52 -0.47
C LYS A 326 4.52 10.88 -0.79
N ILE A 327 4.84 10.93 -2.08
CA ILE A 327 6.08 11.51 -2.57
C ILE A 327 5.87 13.00 -2.84
N PHE A 328 6.79 13.82 -2.35
CA PHE A 328 6.90 15.25 -2.66
C PHE A 328 8.24 15.52 -3.32
N ILE A 329 8.28 16.48 -4.24
CA ILE A 329 9.52 16.96 -4.85
C ILE A 329 9.97 18.19 -4.08
N ASP A 330 11.21 18.19 -3.62
CA ASP A 330 11.82 19.33 -2.92
C ASP A 330 12.28 20.43 -3.90
N ASP A 331 12.77 21.55 -3.37
CA ASP A 331 13.27 22.67 -4.21
C ASP A 331 14.51 22.30 -5.05
N TYR A 332 15.17 21.18 -4.75
CA TYR A 332 16.33 20.63 -5.47
C TYR A 332 15.94 19.53 -6.47
N ASN A 333 14.64 19.32 -6.69
CA ASN A 333 14.09 18.28 -7.57
C ASN A 333 14.40 16.85 -7.10
N ILE A 334 14.52 16.64 -5.78
CA ILE A 334 14.75 15.35 -5.14
C ILE A 334 13.39 14.85 -4.58
N PRO A 335 12.94 13.64 -4.98
CA PRO A 335 11.72 13.06 -4.43
C PRO A 335 11.93 12.72 -2.96
N THR A 336 10.91 12.94 -2.14
CA THR A 336 10.95 12.74 -0.69
C THR A 336 9.65 12.10 -0.23
N PHE A 337 9.76 10.99 0.51
CA PHE A 337 8.61 10.22 0.98
C PHE A 337 8.13 10.68 2.36
N VAL A 338 6.87 11.10 2.43
CA VAL A 338 6.21 11.51 3.67
C VAL A 338 5.23 10.43 4.09
N ASN A 339 5.57 9.73 5.16
CA ASN A 339 4.73 8.70 5.78
C ASN A 339 3.52 9.33 6.49
N ILE A 340 2.32 8.87 6.16
CA ILE A 340 1.06 9.28 6.78
C ILE A 340 0.67 8.28 7.87
N PHE A 341 0.65 6.99 7.55
CA PHE A 341 0.32 5.92 8.48
C PHE A 341 1.06 4.62 8.15
N THR A 342 1.13 3.73 9.13
CA THR A 342 1.83 2.45 9.02
C THR A 342 0.83 1.33 9.23
N ILE A 343 0.84 0.34 8.34
CA ILE A 343 0.07 -0.89 8.48
C ILE A 343 1.03 -2.01 8.87
N VAL A 344 0.62 -2.78 9.87
CA VAL A 344 1.31 -4.01 10.27
C VAL A 344 0.32 -5.14 10.11
N PHE A 345 0.60 -6.06 9.19
CA PHE A 345 -0.12 -7.33 9.10
C PHE A 345 0.49 -8.32 10.08
N ASP A 346 -0.38 -8.95 10.86
CA ASP A 346 -0.07 -9.85 11.96
C ASP A 346 -0.76 -11.21 11.73
#